data_AF-A0A2N5GL21-F1
#
_entry.id   AF-A0A2N5GL21-F1
#
_cell.length_a   1.000
_cell.length_b   1.000
_cell.length_c   1.000
_cell.angle_alpha   90.00
_cell.angle_beta   90.00
_cell.angle_gamma   90.00
#
_symmetry.space_group_name_H-M   'P 1'
#
loop_
_entity.id
_entity.type
_entity.pdbx_description
1 polymer ?
#
loop_
_entity_poly.entity_id
_entity_poly.type
_entity_poly.pdbx_seq_one_letter_code
_entity_poly.pdbx_strand_id
1 'polypeptide(L)'
;MVWGTIIAAYLFLAGLSAGAFLTSSYVSRKYPEAVTIRIVGRMISPALMGVGLLLLILDAEAGIKHPLRFIYLLTNFNSVMTIGTYFISIFMMISLYFALMEILKKNTIKLFEYAGVLFAVATAIYTGFLIGVISAVPLWNTAILPILFVVSGVSTGIAATMLVSSVINKHEVHKVASVKKYT
;
A
#
# COMPACT_ATOMS: atom_id res chain seq x y z
N MET A 1 -3.63 15.18 21.45
CA MET A 1 -2.86 14.09 20.82
C MET A 1 -2.11 14.69 19.65
N VAL A 2 -0.84 14.35 19.46
CA VAL A 2 -0.05 14.91 18.35
C VAL A 2 -0.55 14.37 17.02
N TRP A 3 -0.87 13.07 16.96
CA TRP A 3 -1.54 12.42 15.82
C TRP A 3 -2.89 11.85 16.23
N GLY A 4 -3.91 12.06 15.39
CA GLY A 4 -5.27 11.58 15.61
C GLY A 4 -5.54 10.20 15.00
N THR A 5 -6.76 9.71 15.21
CA THR A 5 -7.25 8.44 14.64
C THR A 5 -7.26 8.43 13.11
N ILE A 6 -7.41 9.59 12.47
CA ILE A 6 -7.40 9.74 11.01
C ILE A 6 -6.02 9.35 10.45
N ILE A 7 -4.94 9.84 11.07
CA ILE A 7 -3.58 9.50 10.66
C ILE A 7 -3.33 7.99 10.86
N ALA A 8 -3.73 7.42 12.00
CA ALA A 8 -3.59 5.98 12.23
C ALA A 8 -4.32 5.14 11.17
N ALA A 9 -5.54 5.55 10.78
CA ALA A 9 -6.30 4.89 9.72
C ALA A 9 -5.60 5.01 8.36
N TYR A 10 -5.07 6.18 8.01
CA TYR A 10 -4.27 6.38 6.79
C TYR A 10 -3.05 5.45 6.76
N LEU A 11 -2.24 5.41 7.82
CA LEU A 11 -1.03 4.59 7.87
C LEU A 11 -1.37 3.09 7.72
N PHE A 12 -2.46 2.66 8.36
CA PHE A 12 -2.97 1.30 8.24
C PHE A 12 -3.39 0.99 6.79
N LEU A 13 -4.20 1.87 6.17
CA LEU A 13 -4.67 1.69 4.79
C LEU A 13 -3.51 1.71 3.78
N ALA A 14 -2.50 2.55 4.00
CA ALA A 14 -1.31 2.60 3.16
C ALA A 14 -0.52 1.28 3.22
N GLY A 15 -0.31 0.73 4.42
CA GLY A 15 0.34 -0.56 4.61
C GLY A 15 -0.46 -1.72 4.00
N LEU A 16 -1.78 -1.74 4.21
CA LEU A 16 -2.68 -2.76 3.69
C LEU A 16 -2.75 -2.73 2.17
N SER A 17 -2.78 -1.53 1.57
CA SER A 17 -2.68 -1.31 0.12
C SER A 17 -1.38 -1.87 -0.45
N ALA A 18 -0.23 -1.51 0.14
CA ALA A 18 1.07 -2.03 -0.28
C ALA A 18 1.11 -3.57 -0.19
N GLY A 19 0.62 -4.15 0.91
CA GLY A 19 0.52 -5.60 1.07
C GLY A 19 -0.38 -6.26 0.02
N ALA A 20 -1.51 -5.65 -0.35
CA ALA A 20 -2.38 -6.16 -1.40
C ALA A 20 -1.72 -6.14 -2.78
N PHE A 21 -1.00 -5.06 -3.11
CA PHE A 21 -0.23 -4.98 -4.36
C PHE A 21 0.86 -6.04 -4.43
N LEU A 22 1.62 -6.21 -3.34
CA LEU A 22 2.67 -7.21 -3.22
C LEU A 22 2.11 -8.62 -3.37
N THR A 23 0.96 -8.90 -2.75
CA THR A 23 0.25 -10.18 -2.90
C THR A 23 -0.10 -10.44 -4.35
N SER A 24 -0.70 -9.47 -5.04
CA SER A 24 -1.06 -9.61 -6.45
C SER A 24 0.14 -9.83 -7.37
N SER A 25 1.25 -9.13 -7.12
CA SER A 25 2.50 -9.22 -7.89
C SER A 25 3.24 -10.53 -7.63
N TYR A 26 3.13 -11.08 -6.42
CA TYR A 26 3.68 -12.38 -6.09
C TYR A 26 2.88 -13.50 -6.77
N VAL A 27 1.55 -13.44 -6.65
CA VAL A 27 0.63 -14.42 -7.21
C VAL A 27 0.68 -14.43 -8.74
N SER A 28 0.73 -13.25 -9.38
CA SER A 28 0.86 -13.15 -10.85
C SER A 28 2.07 -13.92 -11.41
N ARG A 29 3.15 -14.02 -10.64
CA ARG A 29 4.40 -14.68 -11.03
C ARG A 29 4.44 -16.15 -10.65
N LYS A 30 3.97 -16.48 -9.45
CA LYS A 30 4.10 -17.83 -8.88
C LYS A 30 2.93 -18.75 -9.22
N TYR A 31 1.73 -18.20 -9.36
CA TYR A 31 0.49 -18.93 -9.66
C TYR A 31 -0.28 -18.22 -10.78
N PRO A 32 0.17 -18.32 -12.05
CA PRO A 32 -0.47 -17.64 -13.18
C PRO A 32 -1.96 -18.01 -13.34
N GLU A 33 -2.38 -19.15 -12.82
CA GLU A 33 -3.77 -19.62 -12.81
C GLU A 33 -4.64 -18.95 -11.73
N ALA A 34 -4.05 -18.30 -10.72
CA ALA A 34 -4.75 -17.65 -9.63
C ALA A 34 -5.17 -16.22 -10.00
N VAL A 35 -6.00 -16.14 -11.05
CA VAL A 35 -6.43 -14.89 -11.68
C VAL A 35 -7.27 -14.04 -10.73
N THR A 36 -8.14 -14.66 -9.92
CA THR A 36 -9.02 -13.95 -8.98
C THR A 36 -8.20 -13.22 -7.92
N ILE A 37 -7.22 -13.88 -7.30
CA ILE A 37 -6.34 -13.28 -6.29
C ILE A 37 -5.52 -12.13 -6.89
N ARG A 38 -4.98 -12.33 -8.09
CA ARG A 38 -4.24 -11.29 -8.80
C ARG A 38 -5.11 -10.06 -9.06
N ILE A 39 -6.29 -10.23 -9.65
CA ILE A 39 -7.20 -9.13 -9.99
C ILE A 39 -7.64 -8.40 -8.72
N VAL A 40 -8.09 -9.14 -7.69
CA VAL A 40 -8.52 -8.55 -6.42
C VAL A 40 -7.41 -7.69 -5.83
N GLY A 41 -6.19 -8.21 -5.69
CA GLY A 41 -5.09 -7.44 -5.09
C GLY A 41 -4.72 -6.19 -5.91
N ARG A 42 -4.74 -6.27 -7.26
CA ARG A 42 -4.53 -5.12 -8.15
C ARG A 42 -5.65 -4.09 -8.07
N MET A 43 -6.88 -4.49 -7.77
CA MET A 43 -8.05 -3.60 -7.67
C MET A 43 -8.20 -2.96 -6.30
N ILE A 44 -8.00 -3.72 -5.22
CA ILE A 44 -8.16 -3.17 -3.86
C ILE A 44 -6.99 -2.26 -3.49
N SER A 45 -5.78 -2.53 -3.98
CA SER A 45 -4.59 -1.72 -3.67
C SER A 45 -4.79 -0.22 -3.95
N PRO A 46 -5.14 0.23 -5.17
CA PRO A 46 -5.31 1.65 -5.43
C PRO A 46 -6.57 2.21 -4.76
N ALA A 47 -7.61 1.39 -4.54
CA ALA A 47 -8.80 1.83 -3.79
C ALA A 47 -8.44 2.19 -2.34
N LEU A 48 -7.72 1.31 -1.65
CA LEU A 48 -7.26 1.50 -0.28
C LEU A 48 -6.28 2.66 -0.15
N MET A 49 -5.32 2.76 -1.09
CA MET A 49 -4.39 3.89 -1.12
C MET A 49 -5.13 5.21 -1.36
N GLY A 50 -6.10 5.23 -2.29
CA GLY A 50 -6.93 6.39 -2.57
C GLY A 50 -7.71 6.85 -1.34
N VAL A 51 -8.35 5.92 -0.62
CA VAL A 51 -9.06 6.24 0.63
C VAL A 51 -8.07 6.75 1.70
N GLY A 52 -6.91 6.11 1.86
CA GLY A 52 -5.88 6.57 2.78
C GLY A 52 -5.38 7.98 2.46
N LEU A 53 -5.14 8.29 1.19
CA LEU A 53 -4.75 9.62 0.73
C LEU A 53 -5.83 10.66 0.96
N LEU A 54 -7.10 10.31 0.76
CA LEU A 54 -8.22 11.21 1.08
C LEU A 54 -8.27 11.51 2.58
N LEU A 55 -8.09 10.51 3.45
CA LEU A 55 -8.00 10.73 4.89
C LEU A 55 -6.83 11.64 5.26
N LEU A 56 -5.67 11.48 4.62
CA LEU A 56 -4.50 12.33 4.83
C LEU A 56 -4.77 13.79 4.42
N ILE A 57 -5.47 14.01 3.30
CA ILE A 57 -5.87 15.36 2.85
C ILE A 57 -6.87 15.98 3.80
N LEU A 58 -7.79 15.19 4.37
CA LEU A 58 -8.78 15.65 5.34
C LEU A 58 -8.15 16.05 6.68
N ASP A 59 -7.15 15.30 7.15
CA ASP A 59 -6.38 15.62 8.36
C ASP A 59 -5.51 16.87 8.17
N ALA A 60 -5.06 17.13 6.94
CA ALA A 60 -4.39 18.36 6.57
C ALA A 60 -5.39 19.54 6.54
N GLU A 61 -5.88 19.97 7.71
CA GLU A 61 -6.83 21.09 7.90
C GLU A 61 -6.38 22.38 7.18
N ALA A 62 -5.07 22.62 7.12
CA ALA A 62 -4.47 23.75 6.41
C ALA A 62 -4.53 23.60 4.87
N GLY A 63 -4.59 22.37 4.35
CA GLY A 63 -4.69 22.04 2.94
C GLY A 63 -6.10 22.22 2.39
N ILE A 64 -7.15 21.95 3.17
CA ILE A 64 -8.55 22.16 2.75
C ILE A 64 -8.84 23.65 2.49
N LYS A 65 -8.33 24.53 3.36
CA LYS A 65 -8.55 25.98 3.23
C LYS A 65 -7.76 26.59 2.06
N HIS A 66 -6.62 25.99 1.70
CA HIS A 66 -5.75 26.46 0.63
C HIS A 66 -5.11 25.29 -0.15
N PRO A 67 -5.83 24.65 -1.09
CA PRO A 67 -5.40 23.42 -1.75
C PRO A 67 -4.12 23.57 -2.58
N LEU A 68 -3.82 24.77 -3.09
CA LEU A 68 -2.56 25.02 -3.81
C LEU A 68 -1.31 24.84 -2.93
N ARG A 69 -1.45 24.85 -1.59
CA ARG A 69 -0.32 24.62 -0.69
C ARG A 69 0.22 23.20 -0.73
N PHE A 70 -0.55 22.22 -1.21
CA PHE A 70 -0.05 20.85 -1.41
C PHE A 70 1.13 20.82 -2.39
N ILE A 71 1.27 21.81 -3.29
CA ILE A 71 2.43 21.93 -4.19
C ILE A 71 3.73 22.11 -3.39
N TYR A 72 3.68 22.81 -2.25
CA TYR A 72 4.87 23.00 -1.41
C TYR A 72 5.39 21.69 -0.82
N LEU A 73 4.54 20.66 -0.67
CA LEU A 73 4.98 19.32 -0.26
C LEU A 73 5.93 18.67 -1.25
N LEU A 74 6.01 19.17 -2.50
CA LEU A 74 6.91 18.66 -3.53
C LEU A 74 8.22 19.46 -3.61
N THR A 75 8.33 20.57 -2.88
CA THR A 75 9.45 21.52 -3.07
C THR A 75 10.57 21.38 -2.05
N ASN A 76 10.31 20.81 -0.87
CA ASN A 76 11.30 20.71 0.20
C ASN A 76 11.94 19.31 0.27
N PHE A 77 12.93 19.05 -0.57
CA PHE A 77 13.58 17.72 -0.69
C PHE A 77 14.29 17.21 0.58
N ASN A 78 14.60 18.10 1.53
CA ASN A 78 15.19 17.70 2.81
C ASN A 78 14.14 17.22 3.83
N SER A 79 12.85 17.44 3.55
CA SER A 79 11.78 17.03 4.44
C SER A 79 11.40 15.57 4.23
N VAL A 80 11.33 14.83 5.33
CA VAL A 80 10.79 13.46 5.39
C VAL A 80 9.41 13.39 4.71
N MET A 81 8.56 14.40 4.94
CA MET A 81 7.21 14.47 4.35
C MET A 81 7.22 14.52 2.82
N THR A 82 8.16 15.25 2.23
CA THR A 82 8.31 15.37 0.76
C THR A 82 8.72 14.03 0.16
N ILE A 83 9.69 13.35 0.77
CA ILE A 83 10.17 12.02 0.34
C ILE A 83 9.00 11.02 0.35
N GLY A 84 8.20 11.03 1.41
CA GLY A 84 6.99 10.23 1.50
C GLY A 84 5.98 10.48 0.40
N THR A 85 5.72 11.76 0.13
CA THR A 85 4.79 12.20 -0.91
C THR A 85 5.20 11.62 -2.27
N TYR A 86 6.48 11.58 -2.60
CA TYR A 86 6.97 10.95 -3.82
C TYR A 86 6.75 9.44 -3.83
N PHE A 87 7.10 8.71 -2.76
CA PHE A 87 6.89 7.26 -2.71
C PHE A 87 5.42 6.88 -2.87
N ILE A 88 4.53 7.56 -2.14
CA ILE A 88 3.10 7.28 -2.19
C ILE A 88 2.51 7.65 -3.54
N SER A 89 2.88 8.81 -4.11
CA SER A 89 2.34 9.27 -5.40
C SER A 89 2.75 8.32 -6.53
N ILE A 90 4.02 7.94 -6.59
CA ILE A 90 4.52 7.01 -7.62
C ILE A 90 3.87 5.63 -7.44
N PHE A 91 3.80 5.13 -6.21
CA PHE A 91 3.12 3.86 -5.93
C PHE A 91 1.64 3.90 -6.35
N MET A 92 0.91 4.96 -6.01
CA MET A 92 -0.50 5.14 -6.38
C MET A 92 -0.69 5.15 -7.90
N MET A 93 0.16 5.87 -8.64
CA MET A 93 0.10 5.89 -10.11
C MET A 93 0.36 4.52 -10.72
N ILE A 94 1.37 3.78 -10.22
CA ILE A 94 1.66 2.42 -10.69
C ILE A 94 0.50 1.47 -10.34
N SER A 95 -0.04 1.58 -9.13
CA SER A 95 -1.15 0.74 -8.68
C SER A 95 -2.41 0.97 -9.52
N LEU A 96 -2.74 2.23 -9.83
CA LEU A 96 -3.80 2.58 -10.76
C LEU A 96 -3.55 2.05 -12.18
N TYR A 97 -2.31 2.12 -12.68
CA TYR A 97 -1.96 1.53 -13.97
C TYR A 97 -2.27 0.03 -14.00
N PHE A 98 -1.90 -0.73 -12.96
CA PHE A 98 -2.19 -2.17 -12.90
C PHE A 98 -3.68 -2.47 -12.83
N ALA A 99 -4.44 -1.74 -12.00
CA ALA A 99 -5.90 -1.86 -11.97
C ALA A 99 -6.53 -1.57 -13.33
N LEU A 100 -6.09 -0.49 -14.00
CA LEU A 100 -6.58 -0.12 -15.32
C LEU A 100 -6.24 -1.19 -16.37
N MET A 101 -5.04 -1.76 -16.36
CA MET A 101 -4.67 -2.83 -17.28
C MET A 101 -5.51 -4.10 -17.08
N GLU A 102 -5.90 -4.43 -15.86
CA GLU A 102 -6.84 -5.53 -15.58
C GLU A 102 -8.24 -5.23 -16.14
N ILE A 103 -8.76 -4.02 -15.94
CA ILE A 103 -10.06 -3.60 -16.49
C ILE A 103 -10.05 -3.63 -18.02
N LEU A 104 -8.97 -3.13 -18.63
CA LEU A 104 -8.80 -3.09 -20.09
C LEU A 104 -8.39 -4.45 -20.68
N LYS A 105 -8.12 -5.46 -19.85
CA LYS A 105 -7.62 -6.79 -20.23
C LYS A 105 -6.37 -6.72 -21.12
N LYS A 106 -5.49 -5.75 -20.85
CA LYS A 106 -4.25 -5.53 -21.61
C LYS A 106 -3.04 -6.13 -20.88
N ASN A 107 -2.02 -6.46 -21.66
CA ASN A 107 -0.76 -6.93 -21.10
C ASN A 107 -0.07 -5.83 -20.29
N THR A 108 0.45 -6.21 -19.13
CA THR A 108 1.18 -5.31 -18.23
C THR A 108 2.68 -5.35 -18.53
N ILE A 109 3.36 -4.22 -18.36
CA ILE A 109 4.82 -4.15 -18.52
C ILE A 109 5.50 -4.61 -17.22
N LYS A 110 6.40 -5.61 -17.31
CA LYS A 110 7.12 -6.18 -16.15
C LYS A 110 7.91 -5.13 -15.36
N LEU A 111 8.52 -4.16 -16.04
CA LEU A 111 9.27 -3.08 -15.41
C LEU A 111 8.41 -2.29 -14.41
N PHE A 112 7.17 -1.98 -14.77
CA PHE A 112 6.25 -1.26 -13.87
C PHE A 112 5.83 -2.13 -12.70
N GLU A 113 5.79 -3.45 -12.83
CA GLU A 113 5.49 -4.35 -11.71
C GLU A 113 6.65 -4.34 -10.70
N TYR A 114 7.89 -4.43 -11.16
CA TYR A 114 9.07 -4.33 -10.29
C TYR A 114 9.18 -2.96 -9.62
N ALA A 115 8.93 -1.88 -10.38
CA ALA A 115 8.86 -0.54 -9.81
C ALA A 115 7.74 -0.45 -8.76
N GLY A 116 6.55 -0.98 -9.05
CA GLY A 116 5.43 -1.01 -8.12
C GLY A 116 5.75 -1.75 -6.82
N VAL A 117 6.42 -2.90 -6.91
CA VAL A 117 6.90 -3.66 -5.73
C VAL A 117 7.87 -2.83 -4.91
N LEU A 118 8.85 -2.19 -5.55
CA LEU A 118 9.82 -1.32 -4.89
C LEU A 118 9.14 -0.16 -4.16
N PHE A 119 8.26 0.56 -4.84
CA PHE A 119 7.56 1.72 -4.28
C PHE A 119 6.49 1.32 -3.24
N ALA A 120 5.89 0.13 -3.33
CA ALA A 120 5.00 -0.41 -2.30
C ALA A 120 5.77 -0.65 -0.99
N VAL A 121 6.93 -1.31 -1.07
CA VAL A 121 7.80 -1.55 0.08
C VAL A 121 8.34 -0.23 0.65
N ALA A 122 8.81 0.68 -0.21
CA ALA A 122 9.28 1.99 0.21
C ALA A 122 8.18 2.79 0.93
N THR A 123 6.94 2.76 0.41
CA THR A 123 5.78 3.39 1.04
C THR A 123 5.50 2.80 2.43
N ALA A 124 5.51 1.47 2.57
CA ALA A 124 5.26 0.81 3.85
C ALA A 124 6.37 1.11 4.89
N ILE A 125 7.64 1.10 4.46
CA ILE A 125 8.79 1.45 5.31
C ILE A 125 8.67 2.91 5.77
N TYR A 126 8.48 3.82 4.81
CA TYR A 126 8.37 5.26 5.06
C TYR A 126 7.25 5.58 6.05
N THR A 127 6.09 4.93 5.89
CA THR A 127 4.93 5.06 6.79
C THR A 127 5.31 4.80 8.25
N GLY A 128 6.08 3.74 8.51
CA GLY A 128 6.58 3.45 9.86
C GLY A 128 7.68 4.41 10.33
N PHE A 129 8.56 4.88 9.44
CA PHE A 129 9.56 5.90 9.76
C PHE A 129 8.95 7.24 10.15
N LEU A 130 7.82 7.63 9.54
CA LEU A 130 7.13 8.89 9.79
C LEU A 130 6.76 9.03 11.28
N ILE A 131 6.26 7.97 11.91
CA ILE A 131 5.96 7.92 13.35
C ILE A 131 7.25 8.02 14.17
N GLY A 132 8.32 7.37 13.70
CA GLY A 132 9.61 7.32 14.36
C GLY A 132 10.30 8.67 14.53
N VAL A 133 9.97 9.66 13.70
CA VAL A 133 10.53 11.02 13.81
C VAL A 133 9.97 11.79 15.03
N ILE A 134 8.86 11.34 15.62
CA ILE A 134 8.25 11.99 16.78
C ILE A 134 8.95 11.53 18.07
N SER A 135 9.95 12.28 18.50
CA SER A 135 10.69 12.00 19.75
C SER A 135 9.88 12.23 21.03
N ALA A 136 8.68 12.82 20.92
CA ALA A 136 7.82 13.12 22.07
C ALA A 136 7.23 11.86 22.75
N VAL A 137 7.20 10.72 22.05
CA VAL A 137 6.69 9.45 22.59
C VAL A 137 7.78 8.39 22.47
N PRO A 138 8.41 7.94 23.57
CA PRO A 138 9.57 7.03 23.53
C PRO A 138 9.32 5.70 22.80
N LEU A 139 8.09 5.17 22.86
CA LEU A 139 7.71 3.94 22.14
C LEU A 139 7.67 4.12 20.61
N TRP A 140 7.48 5.35 20.13
CA TRP A 140 7.40 5.66 18.70
C TRP A 140 8.79 5.81 18.09
N ASN A 141 9.76 6.33 18.85
CA ASN A 141 11.14 6.53 18.41
C ASN A 141 12.01 5.27 18.60
N THR A 142 11.62 4.14 17.99
CA THR A 142 12.42 2.89 18.03
C THR A 142 12.79 2.41 16.63
N ALA A 143 14.00 1.87 16.49
CA ALA A 143 14.52 1.37 15.20
C ALA A 143 13.72 0.18 14.64
N ILE A 144 12.96 -0.52 15.49
CA ILE A 144 12.15 -1.68 15.10
C ILE A 144 10.79 -1.30 14.50
N LEU A 145 10.30 -0.07 14.75
CA LEU A 145 8.94 0.33 14.37
C LEU A 145 8.68 0.27 12.85
N PRO A 146 9.59 0.74 11.96
CA PRO A 146 9.37 0.61 10.52
C PRO A 146 9.23 -0.84 10.05
N ILE A 147 10.01 -1.75 10.65
CA ILE A 147 9.96 -3.18 10.33
C ILE A 147 8.61 -3.77 10.75
N LEU A 148 8.14 -3.44 11.96
CA LEU A 148 6.83 -3.89 12.44
C LEU A 148 5.69 -3.39 11.55
N PHE A 149 5.77 -2.14 11.08
CA PHE A 149 4.79 -1.58 10.15
C PHE A 149 4.76 -2.31 8.82
N VAL A 150 5.92 -2.63 8.25
CA VAL A 150 6.01 -3.40 6.99
C VAL A 150 5.42 -4.79 7.18
N VAL A 151 5.85 -5.52 8.21
CA VAL A 151 5.38 -6.90 8.46
C VAL A 151 3.87 -6.91 8.68
N SER A 152 3.35 -5.98 9.48
CA SER A 152 1.92 -5.84 9.73
C SER A 152 1.15 -5.45 8.47
N GLY A 153 1.64 -4.47 7.71
CA GLY A 153 1.01 -4.01 6.46
C GLY A 153 0.95 -5.12 5.41
N VAL A 154 2.05 -5.84 5.22
CA VAL A 154 2.10 -7.00 4.32
C VAL A 154 1.15 -8.10 4.78
N SER A 155 1.17 -8.46 6.07
CA SER A 155 0.29 -9.50 6.63
C SER A 155 -1.19 -9.17 6.43
N THR A 156 -1.60 -7.96 6.79
CA THR A 156 -2.98 -7.49 6.63
C THR A 156 -3.39 -7.34 5.17
N GLY A 157 -2.49 -6.90 4.28
CA GLY A 157 -2.76 -6.83 2.85
C GLY A 157 -2.92 -8.21 2.18
N ILE A 158 -2.13 -9.21 2.58
CA ILE A 158 -2.33 -10.61 2.17
C ILE A 158 -3.69 -11.10 2.66
N ALA A 159 -3.99 -10.90 3.94
CA ALA A 159 -5.24 -11.33 4.55
C ALA A 159 -6.46 -10.70 3.87
N ALA A 160 -6.44 -9.39 3.63
CA ALA A 160 -7.51 -8.67 2.95
C ALA A 160 -7.71 -9.15 1.51
N THR A 161 -6.61 -9.33 0.76
CA THR A 161 -6.68 -9.86 -0.61
C THR A 161 -7.29 -11.25 -0.61
N MET A 162 -6.80 -12.16 0.22
CA MET A 162 -7.30 -13.54 0.30
C MET A 162 -8.75 -13.60 0.76
N LEU A 163 -9.15 -12.76 1.74
CA LEU A 163 -10.52 -12.69 2.22
C LEU A 163 -11.48 -12.27 1.11
N VAL A 164 -11.19 -11.18 0.41
CA VAL A 164 -12.02 -10.68 -0.69
C VAL A 164 -12.06 -11.70 -1.84
N SER A 165 -10.90 -12.27 -2.20
CA SER A 165 -10.83 -13.33 -3.22
C SER A 165 -11.63 -14.56 -2.82
N SER A 166 -11.69 -14.92 -1.54
CA SER A 166 -12.46 -16.08 -1.07
C SER A 166 -13.97 -15.87 -1.21
N VAL A 167 -14.46 -14.63 -1.15
CA VAL A 167 -15.87 -14.35 -1.39
C VAL A 167 -16.22 -14.59 -2.87
N ILE A 168 -15.28 -14.35 -3.78
CA ILE A 168 -15.48 -14.48 -5.23
C ILE A 168 -15.21 -15.91 -5.72
N ASN A 169 -14.07 -16.49 -5.35
CA ASN A 169 -13.63 -17.81 -5.82
C ASN A 169 -12.89 -18.58 -4.70
N LYS A 170 -13.66 -19.27 -3.86
CA LYS A 170 -13.14 -20.10 -2.76
C LYS A 170 -12.19 -21.20 -3.23
N HIS A 171 -12.47 -21.81 -4.38
CA HIS A 171 -11.68 -22.95 -4.89
C HIS A 171 -10.27 -22.52 -5.30
N GLU A 172 -10.14 -21.38 -5.98
CA GLU A 172 -8.85 -20.81 -6.34
C GLU A 172 -8.03 -20.46 -5.10
N VAL A 173 -8.64 -19.76 -4.14
CA VAL A 173 -7.98 -19.42 -2.87
C VAL A 173 -7.56 -20.66 -2.11
N HIS A 174 -8.42 -21.67 -2.02
CA HIS A 174 -8.06 -22.94 -1.38
C HIS A 174 -6.90 -23.62 -2.10
N LYS A 175 -6.85 -23.62 -3.43
CA LYS A 175 -5.73 -24.20 -4.19
C LYS A 175 -4.40 -23.49 -3.89
N VAL A 176 -4.39 -22.16 -3.84
CA VAL A 176 -3.19 -21.37 -3.52
C VAL A 176 -2.79 -21.53 -2.04
N ALA A 177 -3.76 -21.51 -1.13
CA ALA A 177 -3.53 -21.61 0.31
C ALA A 177 -3.21 -23.04 0.79
N SER A 178 -3.72 -24.06 0.10
CA SER A 178 -3.59 -25.46 0.50
C SER A 178 -2.20 -26.04 0.33
N VAL A 179 -1.22 -25.25 -0.17
CA VAL A 179 0.22 -25.59 -0.38
C VAL A 179 0.41 -27.08 -0.18
N LYS A 180 0.00 -27.85 -1.20
CA LYS A 180 -0.11 -29.29 -1.07
C LYS A 180 1.28 -29.80 -0.70
N LYS A 181 1.40 -30.25 0.55
CA LYS A 181 2.45 -31.09 1.13
C LYS A 181 2.72 -32.30 0.22
N TYR A 182 3.41 -32.08 -0.89
CA TYR A 182 3.93 -33.12 -1.77
C TYR A 182 5.25 -32.61 -2.37
N THR A 183 6.22 -32.36 -1.50
CA THR A 183 7.63 -32.58 -1.81
C THR A 183 8.28 -33.09 -0.54
#